data_AF-A0A2T7G6S7-F1
#
_entry.id   AF-A0A2T7G6S7-F1
#
_cell.length_a   1.000
_cell.length_b   1.000
_cell.length_c   1.000
_cell.angle_alpha   90.00
_cell.angle_beta   90.00
_cell.angle_gamma   90.00
#
_symmetry.space_group_name_H-M   'P 1'
#
loop_
_entity.id
_entity.type
_entity.pdbx_description
1 polymer ?
#
loop_
_entity_poly.entity_id
_entity_poly.type
_entity_poly.pdbx_seq_one_letter_code
_entity_poly.pdbx_strand_id
1 'polypeptide(L)'
;MSDPDTPTRSHGRKSALPDTRPRDLMGGAERRAGHWHVQVITLLPQAFPGILGHSLTGRALADGLWSLGVTDLREHGIGKHRNVDDTPAGGGAGMVLRADVMGAAIDAAQSVAAPGSPLIYLSPRGCRFDQAMAQDLAQAPGMTLICGRFEGLDERVIDHYGALEVSLGDFVMTGGEIAAQAMIDAALRLRPGILGNAESAVEESHSSGLLEHPQYTRPAEWQGRTIPDILMSGNHGEIAKWRRAQAEAITRTRRPDLWARHKA
;
A
#
# COMPACT_ATOMS: atom_id res chain seq x y z
N MET A 1 -4.36 26.86 64.39
CA MET A 1 -5.82 26.81 64.19
C MET A 1 -6.07 27.23 62.76
N SER A 2 -6.52 26.41 61.82
CA SER A 2 -6.83 24.98 61.78
C SER A 2 -6.93 24.67 60.28
N ASP A 3 -6.44 23.48 59.95
CA ASP A 3 -6.22 22.87 58.64
C ASP A 3 -7.56 22.45 57.95
N PRO A 4 -7.59 21.62 56.89
CA PRO A 4 -7.80 21.96 55.47
C PRO A 4 -8.99 21.18 54.86
N ASP A 5 -8.93 20.82 53.56
CA ASP A 5 -9.71 19.77 52.85
C ASP A 5 -11.17 20.02 52.45
N THR A 6 -11.42 20.12 51.13
CA THR A 6 -12.43 19.31 50.39
C THR A 6 -12.27 19.47 48.86
N PRO A 7 -12.73 18.51 48.02
CA PRO A 7 -11.83 17.80 47.13
C PRO A 7 -12.09 18.03 45.63
N THR A 8 -11.13 17.52 44.86
CA THR A 8 -11.08 17.28 43.42
C THR A 8 -12.39 16.75 42.80
N ARG A 9 -12.88 17.42 41.76
CA ARG A 9 -13.89 16.87 40.84
C ARG A 9 -13.22 15.77 40.02
N SER A 10 -13.60 14.52 40.29
CA SER A 10 -13.19 13.37 39.50
C SER A 10 -13.76 13.46 38.09
N HIS A 11 -12.89 13.36 37.07
CA HIS A 11 -13.34 13.07 35.71
C HIS A 11 -14.02 11.70 35.71
N GLY A 12 -15.25 11.66 35.18
CA GLY A 12 -16.10 10.48 35.17
C GLY A 12 -15.37 9.22 34.70
N ARG A 13 -15.34 8.23 35.58
CA ARG A 13 -14.95 6.85 35.27
C ARG A 13 -15.88 6.36 34.18
N LYS A 14 -15.40 6.19 32.94
CA LYS A 14 -16.13 5.49 31.89
C LYS A 14 -16.31 4.04 32.35
N SER A 15 -17.51 3.69 32.78
CA SER A 15 -17.88 2.30 33.04
C SER A 15 -18.01 1.58 31.70
N ALA A 16 -17.01 0.79 31.32
CA ALA A 16 -17.15 -0.19 30.26
C ALA A 16 -17.85 -1.42 30.86
N LEU A 17 -19.10 -1.65 30.50
CA LEU A 17 -19.74 -2.93 30.70
C LEU A 17 -19.14 -3.91 29.67
N PRO A 18 -18.68 -5.11 30.05
CA PRO A 18 -18.29 -6.12 29.08
C PRO A 18 -19.55 -6.59 28.35
N ASP A 19 -19.66 -6.26 27.05
CA ASP A 19 -20.66 -6.89 26.18
C ASP A 19 -20.16 -8.30 25.85
N THR A 20 -20.81 -9.31 26.40
CA THR A 20 -20.44 -10.72 26.27
C THR A 20 -21.06 -11.39 25.04
N ARG A 21 -21.48 -10.61 24.04
CA ARG A 21 -21.97 -11.18 22.78
C ARG A 21 -20.77 -11.55 21.89
N PRO A 22 -20.64 -12.83 21.47
CA PRO A 22 -19.65 -13.20 20.47
C PRO A 22 -19.90 -12.38 19.21
N ARG A 23 -18.93 -11.56 18.81
CA ARG A 23 -18.97 -10.88 17.52
C ARG A 23 -18.72 -11.92 16.46
N ASP A 24 -19.69 -12.06 15.57
CA ASP A 24 -19.57 -12.84 14.36
C ASP A 24 -18.43 -12.25 13.50
N LEU A 25 -17.34 -13.00 13.34
CA LEU A 25 -16.13 -12.57 12.61
C LEU A 25 -16.36 -12.50 11.09
N MET A 26 -17.55 -12.86 10.60
CA MET A 26 -17.90 -12.93 9.18
C MET A 26 -19.13 -12.07 8.80
N GLY A 27 -19.69 -11.29 9.73
CA GLY A 27 -20.80 -10.37 9.47
C GLY A 27 -20.31 -8.95 9.26
N GLY A 28 -20.56 -8.39 8.07
CA GLY A 28 -20.03 -7.13 7.56
C GLY A 28 -19.76 -6.06 8.63
N ALA A 29 -18.47 -5.73 8.80
CA ALA A 29 -18.06 -4.60 9.59
C ALA A 29 -18.79 -3.35 9.06
N GLU A 30 -19.66 -2.77 9.89
CA GLU A 30 -20.28 -1.48 9.62
C GLU A 30 -19.16 -0.51 9.20
N ARG A 31 -19.18 -0.08 7.93
CA ARG A 31 -18.12 0.73 7.33
C ARG A 31 -18.04 2.05 8.10
N ARG A 32 -17.05 2.15 8.97
CA ARG A 32 -16.74 3.41 9.66
C ARG A 32 -16.32 4.43 8.60
N ALA A 33 -16.85 5.65 8.69
CA ALA A 33 -16.40 6.74 7.85
C ALA A 33 -14.87 6.90 7.99
N GLY A 34 -14.13 6.88 6.87
CA GLY A 34 -12.66 6.97 6.84
C GLY A 34 -11.90 5.62 6.90
N HIS A 35 -12.62 4.49 6.95
CA HIS A 35 -12.01 3.15 6.87
C HIS A 35 -11.46 2.88 5.48
N TRP A 36 -10.19 2.49 5.39
CA TRP A 36 -9.52 2.22 4.11
C TRP A 36 -9.71 0.77 3.70
N HIS A 37 -10.30 0.56 2.53
CA HIS A 37 -10.63 -0.78 2.06
C HIS A 37 -10.00 -1.06 0.70
N VAL A 38 -9.23 -2.15 0.64
CA VAL A 38 -8.64 -2.64 -0.60
C VAL A 38 -9.38 -3.87 -1.06
N GLN A 39 -9.76 -3.88 -2.34
CA GLN A 39 -10.24 -5.05 -3.04
C GLN A 39 -9.20 -5.55 -4.03
N VAL A 40 -8.96 -6.86 -4.05
CA VAL A 40 -8.08 -7.50 -5.03
C VAL A 40 -8.87 -8.56 -5.78
N ILE A 41 -8.88 -8.48 -7.11
CA ILE A 41 -9.42 -9.52 -7.99
C ILE A 41 -8.24 -10.32 -8.54
N THR A 42 -8.19 -11.62 -8.26
CA THR A 42 -7.04 -12.48 -8.60
C THR A 42 -7.44 -13.94 -8.81
N LEU A 43 -6.60 -14.69 -9.53
CA LEU A 43 -6.68 -16.16 -9.60
C LEU A 43 -5.94 -16.87 -8.46
N LEU A 44 -5.20 -16.13 -7.62
CA LEU A 44 -4.46 -16.66 -6.48
C LEU A 44 -4.90 -15.97 -5.18
N PRO A 45 -6.16 -16.18 -4.74
CA PRO A 45 -6.65 -15.55 -3.50
C PRO A 45 -5.77 -15.88 -2.29
N GLN A 46 -5.18 -17.08 -2.23
CA GLN A 46 -4.27 -17.52 -1.17
C GLN A 46 -2.94 -16.75 -1.12
N ALA A 47 -2.61 -15.96 -2.14
CA ALA A 47 -1.43 -15.10 -2.11
C ALA A 47 -1.62 -13.87 -1.20
N PHE A 48 -2.85 -13.63 -0.73
CA PHE A 48 -3.23 -12.51 0.12
C PHE A 48 -3.66 -12.99 1.52
N PRO A 49 -3.35 -12.23 2.59
CA PRO A 49 -2.70 -10.91 2.56
C PRO A 49 -1.19 -10.97 2.26
N GLY A 50 -0.58 -12.15 2.24
CA GLY A 50 0.84 -12.32 1.91
C GLY A 50 1.72 -11.52 2.87
N ILE A 51 2.66 -10.73 2.33
CA ILE A 51 3.54 -9.91 3.16
C ILE A 51 2.78 -8.84 3.95
N LEU A 52 1.62 -8.39 3.44
CA LEU A 52 0.76 -7.38 4.08
C LEU A 52 0.12 -7.88 5.38
N GLY A 53 0.15 -9.20 5.62
CA GLY A 53 -0.30 -9.80 6.88
C GLY A 53 0.74 -9.75 7.99
N HIS A 54 1.94 -9.23 7.73
CA HIS A 54 3.05 -9.22 8.68
C HIS A 54 3.45 -7.81 9.11
N SER A 55 4.24 -7.71 10.18
CA SER A 55 4.80 -6.43 10.66
C SER A 55 3.72 -5.35 10.92
N LEU A 56 3.99 -4.09 10.55
CA LEU A 56 3.12 -2.94 10.78
C LEU A 56 1.81 -3.02 9.98
N THR A 57 1.85 -3.44 8.72
CA THR A 57 0.67 -3.57 7.86
C THR A 57 -0.27 -4.67 8.38
N GLY A 58 0.29 -5.80 8.80
CA GLY A 58 -0.46 -6.90 9.41
C GLY A 58 -1.07 -6.55 10.77
N ARG A 59 -0.31 -5.83 11.61
CA ARG A 59 -0.85 -5.31 12.88
C ARG A 59 -2.00 -4.34 12.63
N ALA A 60 -1.83 -3.41 11.71
CA ALA A 60 -2.88 -2.47 11.34
C ALA A 60 -4.12 -3.14 10.73
N LEU A 61 -3.94 -4.27 10.03
CA LEU A 61 -5.04 -5.09 9.54
C LEU A 61 -5.80 -5.74 10.72
N ALA A 62 -5.07 -6.31 11.67
CA ALA A 62 -5.65 -6.93 12.87
C ALA A 62 -6.37 -5.89 13.78
N ASP A 63 -5.83 -4.67 13.86
CA ASP A 63 -6.42 -3.56 14.61
C ASP A 63 -7.60 -2.88 13.85
N GLY A 64 -7.86 -3.30 12.61
CA GLY A 64 -8.95 -2.78 11.77
C GLY A 64 -8.72 -1.34 11.28
N LEU A 65 -7.47 -0.89 11.18
CA LEU A 65 -7.12 0.43 10.60
C LEU A 65 -7.27 0.45 9.07
N TRP A 66 -7.26 -0.74 8.46
CA TRP A 66 -7.59 -0.98 7.07
C TRP A 66 -8.20 -2.38 6.92
N SER A 67 -8.71 -2.69 5.74
CA SER A 67 -9.22 -4.03 5.42
C SER A 67 -8.88 -4.45 4.00
N LEU A 68 -8.80 -5.76 3.81
CA LEU A 68 -8.55 -6.40 2.53
C LEU A 68 -9.69 -7.37 2.25
N GLY A 69 -10.35 -7.22 1.10
CA GLY A 69 -11.13 -8.30 0.51
C GLY A 69 -10.47 -8.81 -0.76
N VAL A 70 -10.64 -10.10 -1.00
CA VAL A 70 -9.99 -10.82 -2.09
C VAL A 70 -11.06 -11.58 -2.84
N THR A 71 -11.30 -11.19 -4.08
CA THR A 71 -12.22 -11.86 -4.99
C THR A 71 -11.44 -12.90 -5.79
N ASP A 72 -11.77 -14.18 -5.57
CA ASP A 72 -11.30 -15.26 -6.43
C ASP A 72 -12.03 -15.17 -7.77
N LEU A 73 -11.30 -14.80 -8.83
CA LEU A 73 -11.85 -14.68 -10.18
C LEU A 73 -12.49 -15.99 -10.66
N ARG A 74 -12.06 -17.16 -10.15
CA ARG A 74 -12.65 -18.45 -10.51
C ARG A 74 -14.09 -18.60 -10.05
N GLU A 75 -14.54 -17.87 -9.04
CA GLU A 75 -15.94 -17.91 -8.60
C GLU A 75 -16.89 -17.35 -9.66
N HIS A 76 -16.39 -16.50 -10.56
CA HIS A 76 -17.12 -15.92 -11.69
C HIS A 76 -16.91 -16.69 -13.00
N GLY A 77 -16.13 -17.78 -12.98
CA GLY A 77 -15.79 -18.56 -14.16
C GLY A 77 -16.99 -19.28 -14.78
N ILE A 78 -16.96 -19.47 -16.10
CA ILE A 78 -18.07 -20.02 -16.87
C ILE A 78 -18.03 -21.56 -16.91
N GLY A 79 -19.21 -22.17 -16.75
CA GLY A 79 -19.42 -23.61 -16.89
C GLY A 79 -18.90 -24.45 -15.73
N LYS A 80 -18.96 -25.78 -15.88
CA LYS A 80 -18.62 -26.76 -14.83
C LYS A 80 -17.20 -26.61 -14.28
N HIS A 81 -16.26 -26.20 -15.13
CA HIS A 81 -14.85 -26.08 -14.78
C HIS A 81 -14.45 -24.68 -14.34
N ARG A 82 -15.41 -23.74 -14.21
CA ARG A 82 -15.15 -22.34 -13.85
C ARG A 82 -14.06 -21.73 -14.73
N ASN A 83 -14.27 -21.80 -16.05
CA ASN A 83 -13.29 -21.29 -17.01
C ASN A 83 -13.24 -19.76 -16.96
N VAL A 84 -12.03 -19.19 -16.88
CA VAL A 84 -11.77 -17.75 -16.69
C VAL A 84 -11.05 -17.12 -17.87
N ASP A 85 -10.53 -17.95 -18.78
CA ASP A 85 -9.66 -17.56 -19.88
C ASP A 85 -10.07 -18.27 -21.18
N ASP A 86 -9.65 -17.71 -22.30
CA ASP A 86 -9.80 -18.32 -23.62
C ASP A 86 -8.62 -17.94 -24.53
N THR A 87 -8.51 -18.60 -25.66
CA THR A 87 -7.49 -18.29 -26.67
C THR A 87 -7.68 -16.87 -27.25
N PRO A 88 -6.58 -16.16 -27.54
CA PRO A 88 -6.66 -14.81 -28.09
C PRO A 88 -7.33 -14.79 -29.47
N ALA A 89 -8.24 -13.84 -29.68
CA ALA A 89 -8.78 -13.56 -31.00
C ALA A 89 -7.65 -13.08 -31.94
N GLY A 90 -7.62 -13.60 -33.17
CA GLY A 90 -6.52 -13.34 -34.12
C GLY A 90 -5.37 -14.35 -34.05
N GLY A 91 -5.41 -15.31 -33.13
CA GLY A 91 -4.37 -16.32 -32.92
C GLY A 91 -3.22 -15.79 -32.06
N GLY A 92 -2.27 -16.68 -31.75
CA GLY A 92 -1.17 -16.40 -30.82
C GLY A 92 -1.01 -17.54 -29.80
N ALA A 93 0.11 -17.54 -29.10
CA ALA A 93 0.32 -18.42 -27.95
C ALA A 93 -0.34 -17.83 -26.70
N GLY A 94 -0.61 -18.68 -25.71
CA GLY A 94 -1.14 -18.25 -24.41
C GLY A 94 -2.66 -18.10 -24.38
N MET A 95 -3.14 -17.50 -23.29
CA MET A 95 -4.56 -17.36 -22.95
C MET A 95 -4.82 -15.91 -22.52
N VAL A 96 -6.06 -15.44 -22.68
CA VAL A 96 -6.51 -14.09 -22.28
C VAL A 96 -7.67 -14.23 -21.30
N LEU A 97 -7.64 -13.46 -20.22
CA LEU A 97 -8.75 -13.42 -19.26
C LEU A 97 -10.01 -12.87 -19.93
N ARG A 98 -11.12 -13.60 -19.78
CA ARG A 98 -12.36 -13.32 -20.49
C ARG A 98 -13.08 -12.09 -19.94
N ALA A 99 -13.70 -11.34 -20.84
CA ALA A 99 -14.42 -10.11 -20.50
C ALA A 99 -15.66 -10.35 -19.62
N ASP A 100 -16.44 -11.39 -19.89
CA ASP A 100 -17.66 -11.72 -19.15
C ASP A 100 -17.36 -12.14 -17.70
N VAL A 101 -16.27 -12.87 -17.49
CA VAL A 101 -15.81 -13.30 -16.17
C VAL A 101 -15.25 -12.13 -15.37
N MET A 102 -14.35 -11.33 -15.96
CA MET A 102 -13.75 -10.20 -15.25
C MET A 102 -14.77 -9.10 -14.97
N GLY A 103 -15.68 -8.81 -15.90
CA GLY A 103 -16.75 -7.82 -15.67
C GLY A 103 -17.61 -8.17 -14.46
N ALA A 104 -18.07 -9.42 -14.37
CA ALA A 104 -18.84 -9.88 -13.22
C ALA A 104 -18.07 -9.78 -11.89
N ALA A 105 -16.75 -10.03 -11.90
CA ALA A 105 -15.90 -9.89 -10.72
C ALA A 105 -15.69 -8.41 -10.33
N ILE A 106 -15.51 -7.52 -11.31
CA ILE A 106 -15.40 -6.07 -11.08
C ILE A 106 -16.69 -5.53 -10.49
N ASP A 107 -17.85 -5.89 -11.04
CA ASP A 107 -19.16 -5.45 -10.54
C ASP A 107 -19.35 -5.88 -9.08
N ALA A 108 -19.01 -7.13 -8.76
CA ALA A 108 -19.06 -7.65 -7.39
C ALA A 108 -18.11 -6.89 -6.46
N ALA A 109 -16.86 -6.65 -6.87
CA ALA A 109 -15.88 -5.91 -6.09
C ALA A 109 -16.29 -4.44 -5.86
N GLN A 110 -16.83 -3.77 -6.88
CA GLN A 110 -17.30 -2.39 -6.78
C GLN A 110 -18.51 -2.23 -5.86
N SER A 111 -19.40 -3.24 -5.77
CA SER A 111 -20.57 -3.20 -4.88
C SER A 111 -20.20 -3.05 -3.39
N VAL A 112 -19.00 -3.53 -3.01
CA VAL A 112 -18.48 -3.46 -1.65
C VAL A 112 -17.35 -2.43 -1.49
N ALA A 113 -16.81 -1.90 -2.58
CA ALA A 113 -15.84 -0.83 -2.57
C ALA A 113 -16.42 0.46 -1.97
N ALA A 114 -15.54 1.30 -1.41
CA ALA A 114 -15.94 2.63 -0.99
C ALA A 114 -16.17 3.54 -2.23
N PRO A 115 -17.20 4.40 -2.24
CA PRO A 115 -17.39 5.35 -3.32
C PRO A 115 -16.14 6.20 -3.54
N GLY A 116 -15.68 6.31 -4.79
CA GLY A 116 -14.45 7.02 -5.15
C GLY A 116 -13.16 6.19 -5.08
N SER A 117 -13.23 4.90 -4.74
CA SER A 117 -12.08 4.00 -4.89
C SER A 117 -11.73 3.81 -6.38
N PRO A 118 -10.48 4.04 -6.81
CA PRO A 118 -10.06 3.78 -8.18
C PRO A 118 -10.05 2.29 -8.49
N LEU A 119 -10.38 1.95 -9.75
CA LEU A 119 -10.16 0.62 -10.31
C LEU A 119 -8.85 0.63 -11.08
N ILE A 120 -7.91 -0.23 -10.70
CA ILE A 120 -6.55 -0.25 -11.20
C ILE A 120 -6.24 -1.62 -11.79
N TYR A 121 -5.78 -1.65 -13.03
CA TYR A 121 -5.25 -2.84 -13.67
C TYR A 121 -3.72 -2.83 -13.64
N LEU A 122 -3.13 -3.88 -13.06
CA LEU A 122 -1.68 -4.01 -12.96
C LEU A 122 -1.10 -4.56 -14.25
N SER A 123 -0.48 -3.68 -15.02
CA SER A 123 -0.09 -3.89 -16.40
C SER A 123 1.25 -3.19 -16.69
N PRO A 124 2.21 -3.84 -17.37
CA PRO A 124 3.46 -3.20 -17.75
C PRO A 124 3.27 -2.05 -18.76
N ARG A 125 2.11 -1.98 -19.43
CA ARG A 125 1.72 -0.86 -20.32
C ARG A 125 1.35 0.41 -19.56
N GLY A 126 1.02 0.27 -18.29
CA GLY A 126 0.49 1.34 -17.47
C GLY A 126 1.50 2.43 -17.15
N CYS A 127 0.98 3.53 -16.60
CA CYS A 127 1.84 4.56 -16.04
C CYS A 127 2.69 3.98 -14.88
N ARG A 128 3.95 4.38 -14.81
CA ARG A 128 4.87 3.84 -13.80
C ARG A 128 4.46 4.30 -12.40
N PHE A 129 4.32 3.36 -11.48
CA PHE A 129 4.05 3.62 -10.07
C PHE A 129 5.22 4.40 -9.44
N ASP A 130 4.89 5.49 -8.76
CA ASP A 130 5.84 6.34 -8.06
C ASP A 130 5.30 6.79 -6.69
N GLN A 131 6.13 7.55 -5.96
CA GLN A 131 5.78 8.00 -4.61
C GLN A 131 4.60 8.98 -4.59
N ALA A 132 4.39 9.76 -5.65
CA ALA A 132 3.26 10.68 -5.74
C ALA A 132 1.95 9.90 -5.88
N MET A 133 1.93 8.88 -6.75
CA MET A 133 0.78 7.99 -6.86
C MET A 133 0.49 7.26 -5.54
N ALA A 134 1.52 6.81 -4.82
CA ALA A 134 1.33 6.21 -3.50
C ALA A 134 0.65 7.17 -2.50
N GLN A 135 1.03 8.45 -2.53
CA GLN A 135 0.41 9.50 -1.70
C GLN A 135 -1.07 9.70 -2.07
N ASP A 136 -1.38 9.79 -3.37
CA ASP A 136 -2.75 9.94 -3.84
C ASP A 136 -3.64 8.76 -3.41
N LEU A 137 -3.12 7.53 -3.57
CA LEU A 137 -3.82 6.31 -3.15
C LEU A 137 -3.99 6.20 -1.62
N ALA A 138 -3.07 6.75 -0.84
CA ALA A 138 -3.19 6.79 0.62
C ALA A 138 -4.29 7.75 1.11
N GLN A 139 -4.59 8.80 0.33
CA GLN A 139 -5.69 9.74 0.59
C GLN A 139 -7.04 9.27 0.03
N ALA A 140 -7.03 8.36 -0.95
CA ALA A 140 -8.23 7.72 -1.46
C ALA A 140 -8.94 6.89 -0.37
N PRO A 141 -10.26 6.62 -0.49
CA PRO A 141 -10.98 5.81 0.48
C PRO A 141 -10.61 4.32 0.43
N GLY A 142 -9.81 3.92 -0.56
CA GLY A 142 -9.43 2.54 -0.83
C GLY A 142 -8.94 2.40 -2.27
N MET A 143 -8.92 1.17 -2.77
CA MET A 143 -8.70 0.88 -4.20
C MET A 143 -9.21 -0.52 -4.55
N THR A 144 -9.52 -0.74 -5.81
CA THR A 144 -9.76 -2.08 -6.38
C THR A 144 -8.65 -2.39 -7.37
N LEU A 145 -7.94 -3.50 -7.15
CA LEU A 145 -6.79 -3.93 -7.95
C LEU A 145 -7.14 -5.19 -8.74
N ILE A 146 -6.91 -5.16 -10.06
CA ILE A 146 -7.03 -6.31 -10.94
C ILE A 146 -5.64 -6.91 -11.14
N CYS A 147 -5.45 -8.13 -10.67
CA CYS A 147 -4.23 -8.90 -10.89
C CYS A 147 -4.37 -9.71 -12.19
N GLY A 148 -3.76 -9.20 -13.26
CA GLY A 148 -3.68 -9.93 -14.54
C GLY A 148 -2.86 -11.22 -14.43
N ARG A 149 -3.14 -12.16 -15.33
CA ARG A 149 -2.43 -13.42 -15.55
C ARG A 149 -2.45 -13.76 -17.04
N PHE A 150 -1.71 -14.79 -17.42
CA PHE A 150 -1.57 -15.23 -18.82
C PHE A 150 -1.03 -14.08 -19.70
N GLU A 151 -1.57 -13.88 -20.91
CA GLU A 151 -1.18 -12.79 -21.81
C GLU A 151 -1.83 -11.45 -21.43
N GLY A 152 -2.83 -11.46 -20.53
CA GLY A 152 -3.47 -10.25 -20.02
C GLY A 152 -4.99 -10.34 -19.92
N LEU A 153 -5.60 -9.17 -19.85
CA LEU A 153 -7.05 -8.98 -19.77
C LEU A 153 -7.59 -8.52 -21.14
N ASP A 154 -8.78 -9.00 -21.50
CA ASP A 154 -9.50 -8.51 -22.67
C ASP A 154 -9.67 -6.98 -22.62
N GLU A 155 -9.17 -6.30 -23.66
CA GLU A 155 -9.10 -4.83 -23.74
C GLU A 155 -10.45 -4.16 -23.49
N ARG A 156 -11.56 -4.80 -23.91
CA ARG A 156 -12.92 -4.24 -23.75
C ARG A 156 -13.29 -4.04 -22.29
N VAL A 157 -12.74 -4.83 -21.37
CA VAL A 157 -12.96 -4.65 -19.94
C VAL A 157 -12.25 -3.40 -19.44
N ILE A 158 -11.01 -3.20 -19.87
CA ILE A 158 -10.21 -2.04 -19.49
C ILE A 158 -10.93 -0.76 -19.94
N ASP A 159 -11.35 -0.73 -21.21
CA ASP A 159 -12.08 0.39 -21.81
C ASP A 159 -13.44 0.63 -21.14
N HIS A 160 -14.24 -0.43 -20.94
CA HIS A 160 -15.60 -0.31 -20.42
C HIS A 160 -15.63 0.27 -19.00
N TYR A 161 -14.74 -0.20 -18.13
CA TYR A 161 -14.68 0.25 -16.74
C TYR A 161 -13.76 1.46 -16.53
N GLY A 162 -13.04 1.90 -17.57
CA GLY A 162 -12.04 2.96 -17.45
C GLY A 162 -10.94 2.61 -16.44
N ALA A 163 -10.51 1.34 -16.41
CA ALA A 163 -9.52 0.88 -15.45
C ALA A 163 -8.17 1.58 -15.66
N LEU A 164 -7.60 2.13 -14.59
CA LEU A 164 -6.29 2.77 -14.65
C LEU A 164 -5.20 1.72 -14.78
N GLU A 165 -4.47 1.71 -15.89
CA GLU A 165 -3.30 0.85 -16.05
C GLU A 165 -2.11 1.41 -15.26
N VAL A 166 -1.54 0.59 -14.36
CA VAL A 166 -0.35 0.94 -13.56
C VAL A 166 0.73 -0.13 -13.67
N SER A 167 1.95 0.31 -13.95
CA SER A 167 3.15 -0.52 -14.08
C SER A 167 4.06 -0.38 -12.85
N LEU A 168 4.59 -1.48 -12.34
CA LEU A 168 5.62 -1.44 -11.28
C LEU A 168 7.00 -1.03 -11.83
N GLY A 169 7.21 -1.13 -13.14
CA GLY A 169 8.45 -0.77 -13.82
C GLY A 169 8.62 -1.53 -15.13
N ASP A 170 9.76 -1.28 -15.80
CA ASP A 170 10.03 -1.78 -17.16
C ASP A 170 10.53 -3.23 -17.14
N PHE A 171 9.68 -4.15 -16.67
CA PHE A 171 9.92 -5.59 -16.61
C PHE A 171 8.61 -6.37 -16.61
N VAL A 172 8.67 -7.68 -16.85
CA VAL A 172 7.49 -8.56 -16.94
C VAL A 172 7.46 -9.52 -15.75
N MET A 173 6.27 -9.73 -15.21
CA MET A 173 6.00 -10.70 -14.14
C MET A 173 4.94 -11.72 -14.60
N THR A 174 4.86 -12.84 -13.89
CA THR A 174 3.87 -13.90 -14.20
C THR A 174 2.43 -13.53 -13.82
N GLY A 175 2.25 -12.42 -13.09
CA GLY A 175 0.96 -11.88 -12.71
C GLY A 175 1.06 -10.61 -11.88
N GLY A 176 -0.08 -9.98 -11.63
CA GLY A 176 -0.19 -8.70 -10.94
C GLY A 176 -0.04 -8.76 -9.41
N GLU A 177 -0.07 -9.93 -8.78
CA GLU A 177 -0.21 -10.06 -7.32
C GLU A 177 0.96 -9.45 -6.53
N ILE A 178 2.19 -9.52 -7.06
CA ILE A 178 3.35 -8.87 -6.45
C ILE A 178 3.25 -7.35 -6.57
N ALA A 179 2.82 -6.83 -7.74
CA ALA A 179 2.60 -5.40 -7.93
C ALA A 179 1.47 -4.88 -7.03
N ALA A 180 0.41 -5.65 -6.84
CA ALA A 180 -0.68 -5.31 -5.93
C ALA A 180 -0.14 -5.16 -4.50
N GLN A 181 0.60 -6.16 -4.00
CA GLN A 181 1.17 -6.10 -2.66
C GLN A 181 2.14 -4.91 -2.50
N ALA A 182 2.99 -4.64 -3.50
CA ALA A 182 3.91 -3.50 -3.46
C ALA A 182 3.18 -2.15 -3.41
N MET A 183 2.14 -1.96 -4.23
CA MET A 183 1.35 -0.73 -4.24
C MET A 183 0.56 -0.54 -2.94
N ILE A 184 -0.05 -1.61 -2.43
CA ILE A 184 -0.79 -1.57 -1.16
C ILE A 184 0.15 -1.22 -0.01
N ASP A 185 1.33 -1.86 0.07
CA ASP A 185 2.33 -1.58 1.11
C ASP A 185 2.76 -0.10 1.08
N ALA A 186 3.13 0.41 -0.10
CA ALA A 186 3.55 1.79 -0.27
C ALA A 186 2.47 2.81 0.15
N ALA A 187 1.21 2.57 -0.23
CA ALA A 187 0.10 3.44 0.14
C ALA A 187 -0.27 3.33 1.63
N LEU A 188 -0.33 2.12 2.18
CA LEU A 188 -0.60 1.88 3.61
C LEU A 188 0.44 2.57 4.48
N ARG A 189 1.70 2.53 4.08
CA ARG A 189 2.79 3.14 4.85
C ARG A 189 2.62 4.65 5.05
N LEU A 190 1.90 5.33 4.15
CA LEU A 190 1.61 6.76 4.21
C LEU A 190 0.33 7.10 5.00
N ARG A 191 -0.46 6.08 5.39
CA ARG A 191 -1.71 6.28 6.13
C ARG A 191 -1.45 6.67 7.59
N PRO A 192 -2.25 7.58 8.17
CA PRO A 192 -2.20 7.89 9.59
C PRO A 192 -2.40 6.64 10.46
N GLY A 193 -1.55 6.48 11.48
CA GLY A 193 -1.64 5.37 12.44
C GLY A 193 -0.97 4.07 12.01
N ILE A 194 -0.43 3.98 10.79
CA ILE A 194 0.33 2.78 10.34
C ILE A 194 1.79 2.85 10.78
N LEU A 195 2.46 3.97 10.50
CA LEU A 195 3.81 4.23 11.00
C LEU A 195 3.76 4.78 12.43
N GLY A 196 4.60 4.22 13.31
CA GLY A 196 4.70 4.66 14.71
C GLY A 196 5.37 6.03 14.90
N ASN A 197 6.11 6.53 13.90
CA ASN A 197 6.70 7.86 13.90
C ASN A 197 6.40 8.59 12.60
N ALA A 198 5.57 9.64 12.67
CA ALA A 198 5.19 10.45 11.52
C ALA A 198 6.40 11.18 10.89
N GLU A 199 7.44 11.49 11.68
CA GLU A 199 8.65 12.16 11.19
C GLU A 199 9.48 11.26 10.26
N SER A 200 9.42 9.93 10.44
CA SER A 200 10.15 8.98 9.59
C SER A 200 9.68 9.07 8.13
N ALA A 201 8.38 9.18 7.87
CA ALA A 201 7.86 9.31 6.51
C ALA A 201 8.30 10.61 5.80
N VAL A 202 8.68 11.64 6.56
CA VAL A 202 9.08 12.95 6.05
C VAL A 202 10.56 12.98 5.62
N GLU A 203 11.44 12.27 6.33
CA GLU A 203 12.90 12.28 6.08
C GLU A 203 13.41 11.17 5.14
N GLU A 204 12.51 10.51 4.40
CA GLU A 204 12.85 9.35 3.56
C GLU A 204 13.09 9.68 2.08
N SER A 205 13.66 8.69 1.39
CA SER A 205 13.85 8.76 -0.06
C SER A 205 12.54 9.08 -0.78
N HIS A 206 12.61 9.96 -1.78
CA HIS A 206 11.52 10.44 -2.62
C HIS A 206 10.52 11.40 -1.96
N SER A 207 10.45 11.52 -0.63
CA SER A 207 9.55 12.46 0.06
C SER A 207 9.87 13.94 -0.25
N SER A 208 11.15 14.27 -0.48
CA SER A 208 11.61 15.62 -0.88
C SER A 208 12.23 15.67 -2.29
N GLY A 209 11.99 14.63 -3.09
CA GLY A 209 12.62 14.47 -4.41
C GLY A 209 14.10 14.04 -4.38
N LEU A 210 14.65 13.77 -3.19
CA LEU A 210 16.02 13.26 -3.00
C LEU A 210 16.02 11.82 -2.50
N LEU A 211 17.16 11.14 -2.67
CA LEU A 211 17.48 9.92 -1.94
C LEU A 211 17.90 10.23 -0.51
N GLU A 212 17.69 9.27 0.38
CA GLU A 212 18.06 9.37 1.79
C GLU A 212 19.59 9.38 1.99
N HIS A 213 20.01 9.99 3.09
CA HIS A 213 21.40 10.01 3.53
C HIS A 213 21.85 8.63 4.05
N PRO A 214 23.16 8.35 4.14
CA PRO A 214 23.65 7.10 4.71
C PRO A 214 23.26 6.96 6.18
N GLN A 215 22.70 5.80 6.51
CA GLN A 215 22.31 5.45 7.87
C GLN A 215 23.44 4.68 8.57
N TYR A 216 23.66 5.01 9.85
CA TYR A 216 24.64 4.35 10.71
C TYR A 216 23.99 3.93 12.01
N THR A 217 24.42 2.79 12.55
CA THR A 217 24.00 2.32 13.87
C THR A 217 25.18 1.67 14.57
N ARG A 218 25.00 1.33 15.84
CA ARG A 218 26.02 0.64 16.64
C ARG A 218 26.41 -0.70 15.99
N PRO A 219 27.69 -1.13 16.12
CA PRO A 219 28.77 -0.54 16.91
C PRO A 219 29.43 0.70 16.27
N ALA A 220 30.16 1.49 17.06
CA ALA A 220 30.81 2.73 16.60
C ALA A 220 31.93 2.49 15.56
N GLU A 221 32.57 1.32 15.62
CA GLU A 221 33.54 0.86 14.63
C GLU A 221 33.21 -0.58 14.20
N TRP A 222 33.24 -0.83 12.90
CA TRP A 222 33.12 -2.15 12.32
C TRP A 222 34.19 -2.34 11.24
N GLN A 223 35.10 -3.30 11.45
CA GLN A 223 36.20 -3.62 10.53
C GLN A 223 37.07 -2.41 10.16
N GLY A 224 37.46 -1.57 11.14
CA GLY A 224 38.25 -0.37 10.89
C GLY A 224 37.46 0.79 10.25
N ARG A 225 36.13 0.69 10.14
CA ARG A 225 35.25 1.73 9.60
C ARG A 225 34.45 2.35 10.73
N THR A 226 34.65 3.63 10.97
CA THR A 226 33.98 4.38 12.03
C THR A 226 32.69 5.03 11.54
N ILE A 227 31.75 5.25 12.46
CA ILE A 227 30.63 6.17 12.24
C ILE A 227 31.19 7.59 12.11
N PRO A 228 30.74 8.42 11.14
CA PRO A 228 31.19 9.81 11.02
C PRO A 228 31.06 10.58 12.34
N ASP A 229 32.13 11.25 12.77
CA ASP A 229 32.20 11.95 14.06
C ASP A 229 31.05 12.96 14.26
N ILE A 230 30.60 13.58 13.16
CA ILE A 230 29.47 14.52 13.18
C ILE A 230 28.17 13.87 13.69
N LEU A 231 27.92 12.61 13.36
CA LEU A 231 26.75 11.85 13.83
C LEU A 231 26.87 11.47 15.30
N MET A 232 28.08 11.48 15.86
CA MET A 232 28.37 11.21 17.26
C MET A 232 28.45 12.48 18.11
N SER A 233 28.36 13.67 17.49
CA SER A 233 28.57 14.97 18.15
C SER A 233 27.41 15.45 19.04
N GLY A 234 26.21 14.89 18.86
CA GLY A 234 24.98 15.37 19.50
C GLY A 234 24.48 16.73 18.98
N ASN A 235 25.17 17.37 18.03
CA ASN A 235 24.75 18.64 17.45
C ASN A 235 23.70 18.42 16.35
N HIS A 236 22.42 18.47 16.72
CA HIS A 236 21.30 18.24 15.81
C HIS A 236 21.33 19.13 14.56
N GLY A 237 21.74 20.40 14.68
CA GLY A 237 21.81 21.32 13.55
C GLY A 237 22.89 20.92 12.53
N GLU A 238 24.08 20.57 13.00
CA GLU A 238 25.16 20.12 12.13
C GLU A 238 24.90 18.71 11.56
N ILE A 239 24.24 17.84 12.32
CA ILE A 239 23.76 16.53 11.82
C ILE A 239 22.76 16.73 10.69
N ALA A 240 21.76 17.60 10.83
CA ALA A 240 20.78 17.87 9.79
C ALA A 240 21.43 18.43 8.51
N LYS A 241 22.36 19.38 8.65
CA LYS A 241 23.15 19.91 7.52
C LYS A 241 23.95 18.82 6.82
N TRP A 242 24.63 17.96 7.59
CA TRP A 242 25.40 16.85 7.05
C TRP A 242 24.51 15.85 6.31
N ARG A 243 23.37 15.46 6.91
CA ARG A 243 22.39 14.55 6.28
C ARG A 243 21.89 15.11 4.95
N ARG A 244 21.51 16.38 4.93
CA ARG A 244 21.08 17.07 3.72
C ARG A 244 22.16 17.06 2.64
N ALA A 245 23.40 17.43 2.98
CA ALA A 245 24.51 17.42 2.03
C ALA A 245 24.80 16.02 1.45
N GLN A 246 24.70 14.98 2.29
CA GLN A 246 24.86 13.59 1.83
C GLN A 246 23.72 13.14 0.92
N ALA A 247 22.46 13.44 1.26
CA ALA A 247 21.30 13.14 0.44
C ALA A 247 21.43 13.76 -0.96
N GLU A 248 21.82 15.04 -1.03
CA GLU A 248 22.07 15.74 -2.30
C GLU A 248 23.21 15.09 -3.10
N ALA A 249 24.35 14.81 -2.45
CA ALA A 249 25.49 14.19 -3.11
C ALA A 249 25.18 12.79 -3.67
N ILE A 250 24.46 11.96 -2.91
CA ILE A 250 24.04 10.62 -3.32
C ILE A 250 23.02 10.70 -4.45
N THR A 251 22.03 11.59 -4.36
CA THR A 251 21.03 11.77 -5.42
C THR A 251 21.69 12.20 -6.72
N ARG A 252 22.56 13.22 -6.67
CA ARG A 252 23.32 13.69 -7.85
C ARG A 252 24.13 12.58 -8.50
N THR A 253 24.71 11.67 -7.71
CA THR A 253 25.58 10.61 -8.21
C THR A 253 24.80 9.40 -8.71
N ARG A 254 23.75 8.96 -7.99
CA ARG A 254 23.05 7.69 -8.26
C ARG A 254 21.76 7.86 -9.06
N ARG A 255 21.11 9.02 -8.95
CA ARG A 255 19.84 9.34 -9.62
C ARG A 255 19.89 10.76 -10.17
N PRO A 256 20.76 11.02 -11.17
CA PRO A 256 20.87 12.36 -11.78
C PRO A 256 19.54 12.84 -12.37
N ASP A 257 18.63 11.94 -12.74
CA ASP A 257 17.26 12.26 -13.16
C ASP A 257 16.39 12.85 -12.04
N LEU A 258 16.54 12.37 -10.79
CA LEU A 258 15.88 12.96 -9.62
C LEU A 258 16.52 14.29 -9.27
N TRP A 259 17.85 14.37 -9.36
CA TRP A 259 18.58 15.60 -9.09
C TRP A 259 18.18 16.74 -10.03
N ALA A 260 18.06 16.45 -11.33
CA ALA A 260 17.62 17.44 -12.31
C ALA A 260 16.21 17.99 -12.00
N ARG A 261 15.28 17.11 -11.62
CA ARG A 261 13.92 17.50 -11.20
C ARG A 261 13.91 18.31 -9.90
N HIS A 262 14.77 17.96 -8.94
CA HIS A 262 14.87 18.67 -7.67
C HIS A 262 15.43 20.10 -7.83
N LYS A 263 16.22 20.35 -8.88
CA LYS A 263 16.84 21.65 -9.17
C LYS A 263 15.97 22.58 -10.03
N ALA A 264 14.96 22.03 -10.70
CA ALA A 264 14.02 22.76 -11.55
C ALA A 264 12.94 23.44 -10.69
#